data_AF-A0A930DFZ1-F1
#
_entry.id   AF-A0A930DFZ1-F1
#
_cell.length_a   1.000
_cell.length_b   1.000
_cell.length_c   1.000
_cell.angle_alpha   90.00
_cell.angle_beta   90.00
_cell.angle_gamma   90.00
#
_symmetry.space_group_name_H-M   'P 1'
#
loop_
_entity.id
_entity.type
_entity.pdbx_description
1 polymer ?
#
loop_
_entity_poly.entity_id
_entity_poly.type
_entity_poly.pdbx_seq_one_letter_code
_entity_poly.pdbx_strand_id
1 'polypeptide(L)'
;MKIFYNKHGSLTIFMSLILTVVIIFTTVLVDGGRIILAGNIVSGAGDMALNAGLTYYNSVLQDTYGLFAISKDMNELRKNLEVYFDATLKSNGLHDQGLVKELVDIALSGSSGSEISDIMKMKLADDGFEISQAAGANLSNANVLRAQVLDYMKY
;
A
#
# COMPACT_ATOMS: atom_id res chain seq x y z
N MET A 1 0.57 59.72 -25.54
CA MET A 1 0.90 58.60 -26.44
C MET A 1 2.37 58.25 -26.30
N LYS A 2 2.72 57.22 -25.51
CA LYS A 2 4.07 56.62 -25.49
C LYS A 2 3.97 55.23 -24.84
N ILE A 3 3.40 54.30 -25.59
CA ILE A 3 3.11 52.92 -25.17
C ILE A 3 4.00 51.95 -25.96
N PHE A 4 5.27 52.28 -26.17
CA PHE A 4 6.32 51.43 -26.75
C PHE A 4 7.65 52.08 -26.30
N TYR A 5 8.69 51.41 -25.79
CA TYR A 5 9.14 50.06 -26.03
C TYR A 5 10.28 49.75 -25.05
N ASN A 6 10.12 48.78 -24.16
CA ASN A 6 11.25 48.07 -23.57
C ASN A 6 10.91 46.57 -23.62
N LYS A 7 11.01 45.99 -24.83
CA LYS A 7 10.49 44.65 -25.15
C LYS A 7 11.22 43.50 -24.45
N HIS A 8 12.34 43.76 -23.78
CA HIS A 8 13.14 42.74 -23.11
C HIS A 8 12.49 42.15 -21.84
N GLY A 9 11.50 42.82 -21.23
CA GLY A 9 10.79 42.31 -20.04
C GLY A 9 9.45 41.62 -20.33
N SER A 10 8.79 41.97 -21.45
CA SER A 10 7.46 41.45 -21.78
C SER A 10 7.43 39.94 -22.02
N LEU A 11 8.52 39.40 -22.59
CA LEU A 11 8.68 37.96 -22.82
C LEU A 11 8.82 37.19 -21.50
N THR A 12 9.57 37.75 -20.54
CA THR A 12 9.75 37.14 -19.21
C THR A 12 8.45 37.12 -18.42
N ILE A 13 7.66 38.20 -18.49
CA ILE A 13 6.34 38.27 -17.85
C ILE A 13 5.40 37.24 -18.47
N PHE A 14 5.38 37.14 -19.80
CA PHE A 14 4.57 36.15 -20.51
C PHE A 14 4.97 34.70 -20.15
N MET A 15 6.27 34.40 -20.11
CA MET A 15 6.78 33.09 -19.68
C MET A 15 6.45 32.78 -18.23
N SER A 16 6.58 33.75 -17.31
CA SER A 16 6.23 33.56 -15.90
C SER A 16 4.74 33.30 -15.69
N LEU A 17 3.88 33.94 -16.50
CA LEU A 17 2.44 33.72 -16.47
C LEU A 17 2.09 32.30 -16.93
N ILE A 18 2.69 31.84 -18.03
CA ILE A 18 2.52 30.45 -18.50
C ILE A 18 3.06 29.46 -17.48
N LEU A 19 4.24 29.71 -16.92
CA LEU A 19 4.85 28.86 -15.89
C LEU A 19 3.93 28.71 -14.68
N THR A 20 3.32 29.80 -14.23
CA THR A 20 2.39 29.79 -13.08
C THR A 20 1.19 28.89 -13.36
N VAL A 21 0.58 29.01 -14.55
CA VAL A 21 -0.56 28.19 -14.95
C VAL A 21 -0.17 26.71 -15.06
N VAL A 22 1.02 26.42 -15.61
CA VAL A 22 1.54 25.04 -15.71
C VAL A 22 1.79 24.45 -14.33
N ILE A 23 2.40 25.19 -13.40
CA ILE A 23 2.65 24.71 -12.03
C ILE A 23 1.32 24.34 -11.36
N ILE A 24 0.33 25.23 -11.40
CA ILE A 24 -1.00 24.98 -10.82
C ILE A 24 -1.62 23.71 -11.43
N PHE A 25 -1.57 23.57 -12.75
CA PHE A 25 -2.10 22.40 -13.44
C PHE A 25 -1.37 21.10 -13.03
N THR A 26 -0.04 21.13 -12.97
CA THR A 26 0.76 19.98 -12.57
C THR A 26 0.51 19.57 -11.12
N THR A 27 0.32 20.52 -10.20
CA THR A 27 0.00 20.21 -8.81
C THR A 27 -1.33 19.46 -8.69
N VAL A 28 -2.36 19.92 -9.39
CA VAL A 28 -3.67 19.25 -9.41
C VAL A 28 -3.57 17.83 -10.00
N LEU A 29 -2.79 17.66 -11.07
CA LEU A 29 -2.58 16.36 -11.70
C LEU A 29 -1.82 15.42 -10.74
N VAL A 30 -0.78 15.91 -10.08
CA VAL A 30 -0.02 15.14 -9.09
C VAL A 30 -0.91 14.71 -7.92
N ASP A 31 -1.77 15.58 -7.41
CA ASP A 31 -2.71 15.24 -6.34
C ASP A 31 -3.71 14.16 -6.79
N GLY A 32 -4.24 14.27 -8.02
CA GLY A 32 -5.09 13.24 -8.62
C GLY A 32 -4.36 11.90 -8.79
N GLY A 33 -3.09 11.96 -9.23
CA GLY A 33 -2.23 10.78 -9.35
C GLY A 33 -2.00 10.08 -8.01
N ARG A 34 -1.77 10.85 -6.93
CA ARG A 34 -1.61 10.30 -5.58
C ARG A 34 -2.84 9.55 -5.11
N ILE A 35 -4.05 10.00 -5.40
CA ILE A 35 -5.28 9.30 -5.01
C ILE A 35 -5.37 7.93 -5.68
N ILE A 36 -5.07 7.85 -6.98
CA ILE A 36 -5.10 6.59 -7.73
C ILE A 36 -4.00 5.64 -7.22
N LEU A 37 -2.79 6.16 -7.00
CA LEU A 37 -1.70 5.37 -6.42
C LEU A 37 -2.06 4.85 -5.03
N ALA A 38 -2.67 5.67 -4.17
CA ALA A 38 -3.07 5.26 -2.83
C ALA A 38 -4.03 4.06 -2.87
N GLY A 39 -5.01 4.07 -3.79
CA GLY A 39 -5.92 2.94 -3.99
C GLY A 39 -5.18 1.67 -4.40
N ASN A 40 -4.22 1.77 -5.33
CA ASN A 40 -3.43 0.63 -5.77
C ASN A 40 -2.52 0.08 -4.66
N ILE A 41 -1.91 0.97 -3.86
CA ILE A 41 -1.06 0.57 -2.72
C ILE A 41 -1.90 -0.13 -1.65
N VAL A 42 -3.08 0.40 -1.31
CA VAL A 42 -4.02 -0.23 -0.36
C VAL A 42 -4.46 -1.61 -0.85
N SER A 43 -4.84 -1.73 -2.12
CA SER A 43 -5.24 -3.01 -2.70
C SER A 43 -4.09 -4.02 -2.68
N GLY A 44 -2.89 -3.61 -3.11
CA GLY A 44 -1.71 -4.46 -3.13
C GLY A 44 -1.25 -4.88 -1.72
N ALA A 45 -1.37 -3.99 -0.74
CA ALA A 45 -1.13 -4.31 0.66
C ALA A 45 -2.14 -5.34 1.19
N GLY A 46 -3.41 -5.23 0.78
CA GLY A 46 -4.46 -6.19 1.13
C GLY A 46 -4.17 -7.59 0.57
N ASP A 47 -3.84 -7.69 -0.72
CA ASP A 47 -3.49 -8.95 -1.36
C ASP A 47 -2.25 -9.60 -0.72
N MET A 48 -1.23 -8.79 -0.42
CA MET A 48 -0.02 -9.26 0.25
C MET A 48 -0.30 -9.74 1.67
N ALA A 49 -1.09 -8.99 2.44
CA ALA A 49 -1.49 -9.37 3.79
C ALA A 49 -2.26 -10.70 3.76
N LEU A 50 -3.26 -10.83 2.89
CA LEU A 50 -4.03 -12.06 2.74
C LEU A 50 -3.14 -13.26 2.36
N ASN A 51 -2.22 -13.08 1.42
CA ASN A 51 -1.28 -14.14 1.03
C ASN A 51 -0.32 -14.52 2.16
N ALA A 52 0.16 -13.54 2.93
CA ALA A 52 0.96 -13.79 4.14
C ALA A 52 0.16 -14.54 5.21
N GLY A 53 -1.12 -14.17 5.40
CA GLY A 53 -2.02 -14.86 6.33
C GLY A 53 -2.28 -16.31 5.93
N LEU A 54 -2.42 -16.62 4.65
CA LEU A 54 -2.54 -18.00 4.16
C LEU A 54 -1.28 -18.83 4.46
N THR A 55 -0.11 -18.21 4.44
CA THR A 55 1.15 -18.90 4.81
C THR A 55 1.19 -19.23 6.31
N TYR A 56 0.55 -18.43 7.16
CA TYR A 56 0.51 -18.63 8.60
C TYR A 56 -0.63 -19.56 9.04
N TYR A 57 -0.72 -20.74 8.40
CA TYR A 57 -1.67 -21.77 8.78
C TYR A 57 -1.14 -22.64 9.92
N ASN A 58 -2.05 -23.32 10.63
CA ASN A 58 -1.67 -24.25 11.70
C ASN A 58 -1.11 -25.56 11.11
N SER A 59 0.22 -25.68 11.10
CA SER A 59 0.93 -26.86 10.59
C SER A 59 0.57 -28.14 11.33
N VAL A 60 0.36 -28.09 12.65
CA VAL A 60 -0.01 -29.28 13.44
C VAL A 60 -1.38 -29.80 13.02
N LEU A 61 -2.33 -28.90 12.75
CA LEU A 61 -3.67 -29.27 12.31
C LEU A 61 -3.67 -29.82 10.87
N GLN A 62 -2.82 -29.26 10.00
CA GLN A 62 -2.62 -29.77 8.65
C GLN A 62 -1.97 -31.16 8.66
N ASP A 63 -0.88 -31.35 9.42
CA ASP A 63 -0.13 -32.60 9.43
C ASP A 63 -0.89 -33.74 10.11
N THR A 64 -1.68 -33.44 11.14
CA THR A 64 -2.40 -34.46 11.92
C THR A 64 -3.75 -34.82 11.31
N TYR A 65 -4.46 -33.85 10.72
CA TYR A 65 -5.84 -34.02 10.27
C TYR A 65 -6.06 -33.70 8.78
N GLY A 66 -5.03 -33.25 8.06
CA GLY A 66 -5.17 -32.77 6.68
C GLY A 66 -5.97 -31.47 6.58
N LEU A 67 -6.21 -30.78 7.69
CA LEU A 67 -7.10 -29.62 7.77
C LEU A 67 -6.32 -28.31 7.73
N PHE A 68 -6.69 -27.44 6.79
CA PHE A 68 -6.08 -26.13 6.64
C PHE A 68 -6.89 -25.08 7.41
N ALA A 69 -6.29 -24.48 8.44
CA ALA A 69 -6.89 -23.43 9.25
C ALA A 69 -5.86 -22.36 9.61
N ILE A 70 -6.26 -21.09 9.54
CA ILE A 70 -5.36 -19.93 9.75
C ILE A 70 -5.54 -19.34 11.15
N SER A 71 -6.79 -19.17 11.61
CA SER A 71 -7.08 -18.69 12.96
C SER A 71 -8.44 -19.22 13.42
N LYS A 72 -8.61 -19.29 14.74
CA LYS A 72 -9.83 -19.74 15.40
C LYS A 72 -10.90 -18.64 15.43
N ASP A 73 -10.48 -17.38 15.51
CA ASP A 73 -11.37 -16.22 15.65
C ASP A 73 -11.03 -15.11 14.66
N MET A 74 -12.06 -14.45 14.13
CA MET A 74 -11.91 -13.36 13.15
C MET A 74 -11.09 -12.18 13.66
N ASN A 75 -11.16 -11.90 14.97
CA ASN A 75 -10.41 -10.81 15.58
C ASN A 75 -8.90 -11.09 15.63
N GLU A 76 -8.53 -12.35 15.85
CA GLU A 76 -7.13 -12.78 15.87
C GLU A 76 -6.57 -12.82 14.44
N LEU A 77 -7.36 -13.31 13.48
CA LEU A 77 -7.04 -13.22 12.05
C LEU A 77 -6.80 -11.77 11.61
N ARG A 78 -7.69 -10.86 12.02
CA ARG A 78 -7.60 -9.43 11.69
C ARG A 78 -6.32 -8.82 12.24
N LYS A 79 -6.02 -9.04 13.51
CA LYS A 79 -4.81 -8.52 14.16
C LYS A 79 -3.53 -9.03 13.50
N ASN A 80 -3.50 -10.31 13.13
CA ASN A 80 -2.33 -10.89 12.46
C ASN A 80 -2.14 -10.31 11.05
N LEU A 81 -3.23 -10.16 10.29
CA LEU A 81 -3.20 -9.58 8.94
C LEU A 81 -2.90 -8.07 8.94
N GLU A 82 -3.35 -7.35 9.97
CA GLU A 82 -3.11 -5.92 10.15
C GLU A 82 -1.61 -5.59 10.25
N VAL A 83 -0.83 -6.45 10.93
CA VAL A 83 0.64 -6.28 11.01
C VAL A 83 1.29 -6.33 9.63
N TYR A 84 0.87 -7.27 8.77
CA TYR A 84 1.39 -7.38 7.41
C TYR A 84 0.88 -6.26 6.51
N PHE A 85 -0.38 -5.86 6.67
CA PHE A 85 -0.97 -4.74 5.95
C PHE A 85 -0.25 -3.42 6.28
N ASP A 86 -0.02 -3.14 7.56
CA ASP A 86 0.71 -1.96 8.03
C ASP A 86 2.19 -2.00 7.61
N ALA A 87 2.83 -3.17 7.64
CA ALA A 87 4.21 -3.33 7.18
C ALA A 87 4.36 -3.02 5.69
N THR A 88 3.38 -3.43 4.87
CA THR A 88 3.36 -3.17 3.43
C THR A 88 2.98 -1.73 3.11
N LEU A 89 2.03 -1.14 3.84
CA LEU A 89 1.66 0.27 3.71
C LEU A 89 2.82 1.20 4.08
N LYS A 90 3.56 0.88 5.14
CA LYS A 90 4.73 1.68 5.59
C LYS A 90 5.97 1.45 4.74
N SER A 91 5.89 0.71 3.64
CA SER A 91 7.02 0.46 2.72
C SER A 91 8.31 0.11 3.49
N ASN A 92 8.22 -0.81 4.46
CA ASN A 92 9.37 -1.15 5.31
C ASN A 92 10.54 -1.85 4.56
N GLY A 93 10.43 -2.06 3.25
CA GLY A 93 11.51 -2.57 2.41
C GLY A 93 12.71 -1.62 2.20
N LEU A 94 12.63 -0.37 2.67
CA LEU A 94 13.72 0.62 2.55
C LEU A 94 14.42 0.96 3.86
N HIS A 95 14.01 0.35 4.99
CA HIS A 95 14.58 0.68 6.29
C HIS A 95 16.02 0.17 6.48
N ASP A 96 16.42 -0.87 5.74
CA ASP A 96 17.71 -1.56 5.92
C ASP A 96 18.74 -1.28 4.81
N GLN A 97 18.34 -0.66 3.71
CA GLN A 97 19.24 -0.39 2.59
C GLN A 97 19.69 1.08 2.61
N GLY A 98 20.66 1.38 3.48
CA GLY A 98 21.17 2.74 3.74
C GLY A 98 21.53 3.55 2.49
N LEU A 99 21.96 2.92 1.40
CA LEU A 99 22.33 3.62 0.16
C LEU A 99 21.14 4.05 -0.70
N VAL A 100 20.07 3.24 -0.79
CA VAL A 100 18.84 3.67 -1.50
C VAL A 100 18.04 4.65 -0.66
N LYS A 101 18.10 4.54 0.67
CA LYS A 101 17.54 5.53 1.59
C LYS A 101 18.16 6.92 1.35
N GLU A 102 19.48 7.01 1.25
CA GLU A 102 20.20 8.27 1.01
C GLU A 102 19.94 8.85 -0.39
N LEU A 103 19.90 8.00 -1.43
CA LEU A 103 19.63 8.44 -2.79
C LEU A 103 18.19 8.96 -2.98
N VAL A 104 17.22 8.29 -2.35
CA VAL A 104 15.81 8.67 -2.36
C VAL A 104 15.58 9.93 -1.53
N ASP A 105 16.26 10.08 -0.40
CA ASP A 105 16.20 11.28 0.44
C ASP A 105 16.73 12.51 -0.31
N ILE A 106 17.91 12.41 -0.94
CA ILE A 106 18.48 13.50 -1.73
C ILE A 106 17.58 13.88 -2.93
N ALA A 107 16.94 12.89 -3.58
CA ALA A 107 16.07 13.14 -4.72
C ALA A 107 14.70 13.72 -4.35
N LEU A 108 14.19 13.44 -3.14
CA LEU A 108 12.80 13.77 -2.75
C LEU A 108 12.67 14.83 -1.65
N SER A 109 13.60 14.93 -0.71
CA SER A 109 13.44 15.77 0.49
C SER A 109 14.32 17.02 0.51
N GLY A 110 15.45 17.03 -0.21
CA GLY A 110 16.40 18.16 -0.20
C GLY A 110 16.95 18.53 1.19
N SER A 111 16.71 17.72 2.22
CA SER A 111 17.16 17.95 3.59
C SER A 111 17.21 16.63 4.32
N SER A 112 18.38 16.36 4.91
CA SER A 112 18.75 15.19 5.72
C SER A 112 17.88 15.04 6.97
N GLY A 113 16.62 14.67 6.76
CA GLY A 113 15.68 14.24 7.77
C GLY A 113 15.63 12.72 7.82
N SER A 114 15.71 12.14 9.00
CA SER A 114 15.74 10.68 9.25
C SER A 114 14.51 9.91 8.75
N GLU A 115 13.50 10.61 8.27
CA GLU A 115 12.26 10.05 7.73
C GLU A 115 12.34 10.19 6.22
N ILE A 116 12.39 9.06 5.51
CA ILE A 116 12.11 9.03 4.07
C ILE A 116 10.83 9.81 3.91
N SER A 117 10.88 10.90 3.14
CA SER A 117 9.68 11.65 2.79
C SER A 117 8.84 10.77 1.88
N ASP A 118 8.10 9.84 2.48
CA ASP A 118 7.10 9.06 1.78
C ASP A 118 6.15 10.08 1.16
N ILE A 119 6.20 10.17 -0.15
CA ILE A 119 5.44 11.14 -0.93
C ILE A 119 3.94 10.94 -0.64
N MET A 120 3.55 9.72 -0.27
CA MET A 120 2.17 9.34 0.00
C MET A 120 1.77 9.59 1.46
N LYS A 121 2.71 9.57 2.42
CA LYS A 121 2.49 9.67 3.88
C LYS A 121 1.26 8.87 4.34
N MET A 122 1.14 7.63 3.89
CA MET A 122 -0.03 6.81 4.19
C MET A 122 0.07 6.28 5.62
N LYS A 123 -0.94 6.56 6.43
CA LYS A 123 -1.08 6.01 7.79
C LYS A 123 -2.39 5.25 7.87
N LEU A 124 -2.32 4.05 8.44
CA LEU A 124 -3.51 3.30 8.80
C LEU A 124 -4.25 4.04 9.92
N ALA A 125 -5.54 4.34 9.71
CA ALA A 125 -6.39 4.80 10.81
C ALA A 125 -6.67 3.60 11.74
N ASP A 126 -6.79 3.85 13.05
CA ASP A 126 -6.93 2.82 14.12
C ASP A 126 -8.10 1.83 13.94
N ASP A 127 -8.95 2.02 12.92
CA ASP A 127 -10.09 1.14 12.60
C ASP A 127 -10.31 0.98 11.08
N GLY A 128 -9.32 1.29 10.24
CA GLY A 128 -9.47 1.29 8.77
C GLY A 128 -9.34 -0.07 8.09
N PHE A 129 -9.16 -1.15 8.86
CA PHE A 129 -8.89 -2.48 8.35
C PHE A 129 -10.01 -3.45 8.71
N GLU A 130 -10.90 -3.68 7.74
CA GLU A 130 -11.98 -4.67 7.82
C GLU A 130 -11.66 -5.87 6.92
N ILE A 131 -11.86 -7.07 7.45
CA ILE A 131 -11.75 -8.31 6.69
C ILE A 131 -13.11 -8.99 6.74
N SER A 132 -13.67 -9.26 5.56
CA SER A 132 -14.90 -10.03 5.42
C SER A 132 -14.58 -11.49 5.10
N GLN A 133 -15.25 -12.41 5.78
CA GLN A 133 -15.12 -13.83 5.49
C GLN A 133 -15.87 -14.17 4.20
N ALA A 134 -15.21 -14.88 3.28
CA ALA A 134 -15.89 -15.50 2.15
C ALA A 134 -16.94 -16.51 2.66
N ALA A 135 -18.20 -16.32 2.27
CA ALA A 135 -19.32 -17.12 2.74
C ALA A 135 -19.06 -18.63 2.55
N GLY A 136 -19.04 -19.37 3.67
CA GLY A 136 -18.87 -20.83 3.66
C GLY A 136 -17.42 -21.34 3.71
N ALA A 137 -16.40 -20.46 3.83
CA ALA A 137 -14.99 -20.84 4.00
C ALA A 137 -14.61 -21.36 5.40
N ASN A 138 -15.60 -21.56 6.29
CA ASN A 138 -15.39 -22.16 7.60
C ASN A 138 -15.29 -23.68 7.52
N LEU A 139 -14.45 -24.27 8.39
CA LEU A 139 -14.40 -25.73 8.59
C LEU A 139 -15.74 -26.31 9.09
N SER A 140 -16.65 -25.48 9.60
CA SER A 140 -18.02 -25.87 9.93
C SER A 140 -18.82 -26.32 8.69
N ASN A 141 -18.39 -25.97 7.48
CA ASN A 141 -19.02 -26.40 6.24
C ASN A 141 -18.50 -27.78 5.84
N ALA A 142 -19.40 -28.77 5.86
CA ALA A 142 -19.09 -30.15 5.50
C ALA A 142 -18.54 -30.33 4.07
N ASN A 143 -18.84 -29.41 3.15
CA ASN A 143 -18.30 -29.47 1.79
C ASN A 143 -16.83 -29.05 1.72
N VAL A 144 -16.43 -28.02 2.48
CA VAL A 144 -15.03 -27.56 2.54
C VAL A 144 -14.17 -28.59 3.26
N LEU A 145 -14.69 -29.15 4.36
CA LEU A 145 -13.97 -30.17 5.14
C LEU A 145 -13.78 -31.46 4.33
N ARG A 146 -14.82 -31.93 3.62
CA ARG A 146 -14.69 -33.07 2.69
C ARG A 146 -13.72 -32.79 1.55
N ALA A 147 -13.73 -31.60 0.97
CA ALA A 147 -12.81 -31.23 -0.09
C ALA A 147 -11.35 -31.23 0.39
N GLN A 148 -11.07 -30.64 1.56
CA GLN A 148 -9.72 -30.63 2.15
C GLN A 148 -9.21 -32.04 2.44
N VAL A 149 -10.03 -32.89 3.06
CA VAL A 149 -9.65 -34.28 3.35
C VAL A 149 -9.45 -35.08 2.05
N LEU A 150 -10.29 -34.87 1.04
CA LEU A 150 -10.19 -35.59 -0.24
C LEU A 150 -8.97 -35.15 -1.06
N ASP A 151 -8.57 -33.88 -1.00
CA ASP A 151 -7.33 -33.41 -1.60
C ASP A 151 -6.09 -33.85 -0.82
N TYR A 152 -6.15 -33.91 0.51
CA TYR A 152 -5.07 -34.48 1.33
C TYR A 152 -4.84 -35.97 1.00
N MET A 153 -5.91 -36.76 0.84
CA MET A 153 -5.82 -38.18 0.48
C MET A 153 -5.26 -38.46 -0.93
N LYS A 154 -5.12 -37.45 -1.79
CA LYS A 154 -4.51 -37.62 -3.12
C LYS A 154 -2.98 -37.67 -3.09
N TYR A 155 -2.37 -37.23 -1.99
CA TYR A 155 -0.92 -37.19 -1.79
C TYR A 155 -0.50 -38.21 -0.71
#